data_AF-A0AA96GL21-F1
#
_entry.id   AF-A0AA96GL21-F1
#
_cell.length_a   1.000
_cell.length_b   1.000
_cell.length_c   1.000
_cell.angle_alpha   90.00
_cell.angle_beta   90.00
_cell.angle_gamma   90.00
#
_symmetry.space_group_name_H-M   'P 1'
#
loop_
_entity.id
_entity.type
_entity.pdbx_description
1 polymer ?
#
loop_
_entity_poly.entity_id
_entity_poly.type
_entity_poly.pdbx_seq_one_letter_code
_entity_poly.pdbx_strand_id
1 'polypeptide(L)'
;MLVLGEACSSQSGAQQKTFSPPVEQELQMAKTKSLYFIVDTDKNIVLLKARGIPLRTFPLTGAEWIGAPLTHSTVLHLQTKDPSVSPLPISPPSDLSQESPPEDPITPLTVSNMPTRYELTFQESLTILVQPPHLPSFWANLGHQIAGWGRRVTARMATWGGSHQYLVLSLDPAEAQALYWAAIPPMTCLVIPGNPADQ
;
A
#
# COMPACT_ATOMS: atom_id res chain seq x y z
N MET A 1 -44.09 -19.65 -51.37
CA MET A 1 -43.66 -18.30 -50.97
C MET A 1 -42.96 -18.45 -49.63
N LEU A 2 -41.63 -18.37 -49.65
CA LEU A 2 -40.74 -18.54 -48.49
C LEU A 2 -40.74 -17.26 -47.65
N VAL A 3 -40.86 -17.37 -46.33
CA VAL A 3 -40.35 -16.36 -45.40
C VAL A 3 -39.63 -17.11 -44.27
N LEU A 4 -38.30 -17.12 -44.36
CA LEU A 4 -37.38 -17.52 -43.31
C LEU A 4 -37.37 -16.42 -42.25
N GLY A 5 -37.78 -16.74 -41.02
CA GLY A 5 -37.58 -15.88 -39.86
C GLY A 5 -36.28 -16.26 -39.16
N GLU A 6 -35.23 -15.46 -39.35
CA GLU A 6 -33.97 -15.58 -38.62
C GLU A 6 -34.19 -15.20 -37.15
N ALA A 7 -34.03 -16.17 -36.25
CA ALA A 7 -33.93 -15.90 -34.82
C ALA A 7 -32.47 -15.50 -34.52
N CYS A 8 -32.24 -14.21 -34.37
CA CYS A 8 -30.98 -13.63 -33.90
C CYS A 8 -30.74 -14.08 -32.45
N SER A 9 -29.89 -15.09 -32.27
CA SER A 9 -29.37 -15.49 -30.97
C SER A 9 -28.15 -14.64 -30.66
N SER A 10 -28.26 -13.72 -29.70
CA SER A 10 -27.13 -12.94 -29.18
C SER A 10 -27.09 -13.08 -27.67
N GLN A 11 -26.47 -14.15 -27.18
CA GLN A 11 -25.94 -14.21 -25.82
C GLN A 11 -24.53 -13.61 -25.86
N SER A 12 -24.43 -12.31 -25.56
CA SER A 12 -23.15 -11.68 -25.21
C SER A 12 -23.00 -11.75 -23.70
N GLY A 13 -22.19 -12.70 -23.23
CA GLY A 13 -21.74 -12.79 -21.85
C GLY A 13 -20.76 -11.66 -21.54
N ALA A 14 -21.27 -10.49 -21.18
CA ALA A 14 -20.50 -9.52 -20.43
C ALA A 14 -20.63 -9.86 -18.95
N GLN A 15 -19.61 -10.51 -18.37
CA GLN A 15 -19.43 -10.53 -16.93
C GLN A 15 -19.17 -9.09 -16.48
N GLN A 16 -20.24 -8.35 -16.19
CA GLN A 16 -20.14 -7.07 -15.50
C GLN A 16 -19.61 -7.37 -14.10
N LYS A 17 -18.32 -7.04 -13.88
CA LYS A 17 -17.71 -6.96 -12.54
C LYS A 17 -18.63 -6.04 -11.73
N THR A 18 -19.50 -6.64 -10.93
CA THR A 18 -20.58 -5.92 -10.25
C THR A 18 -19.92 -5.17 -9.11
N PHE A 19 -19.74 -3.87 -9.28
CA PHE A 19 -19.13 -3.02 -8.27
C PHE A 19 -20.14 -2.81 -7.15
N SER A 20 -19.91 -3.46 -6.01
CA SER A 20 -20.71 -3.24 -4.82
C SER A 20 -20.30 -1.93 -4.13
N PRO A 21 -21.25 -1.19 -3.54
CA PRO A 21 -20.94 0.01 -2.79
C PRO A 21 -19.96 -0.28 -1.64
N PRO A 22 -19.16 0.71 -1.21
CA PRO A 22 -18.10 0.52 -0.21
C PRO A 22 -18.60 -0.16 1.08
N VAL A 23 -19.83 0.15 1.49
CA VAL A 23 -20.49 -0.40 2.69
C VAL A 23 -20.78 -1.90 2.54
N GLU A 24 -21.19 -2.36 1.36
CA GLU A 24 -21.44 -3.79 1.12
C GLU A 24 -20.14 -4.59 1.09
N GLN A 25 -19.09 -4.02 0.48
CA GLN A 25 -17.76 -4.61 0.48
C GLN A 25 -17.22 -4.73 1.92
N GLU A 26 -17.38 -3.68 2.72
CA GLU A 26 -17.02 -3.73 4.14
C GLU A 26 -17.81 -4.80 4.89
N LEU A 27 -19.13 -4.89 4.68
CA LEU A 27 -19.97 -5.89 5.34
C LEU A 27 -19.53 -7.33 5.00
N GLN A 28 -19.14 -7.59 3.76
CA GLN A 28 -18.62 -8.89 3.34
C GLN A 28 -17.29 -9.22 4.04
N MET A 29 -16.38 -8.24 4.15
CA MET A 29 -15.13 -8.42 4.89
C MET A 29 -15.37 -8.64 6.39
N ALA A 30 -16.27 -7.88 7.00
CA ALA A 30 -16.61 -8.00 8.41
C ALA A 30 -17.14 -9.40 8.77
N LYS A 31 -17.87 -10.04 7.85
CA LYS A 31 -18.39 -11.41 8.01
C LYS A 31 -17.33 -12.49 7.82
N THR A 32 -16.37 -12.28 6.91
CA THR A 32 -15.48 -13.35 6.42
C THR A 32 -14.04 -13.25 6.93
N LYS A 33 -13.56 -12.05 7.27
CA LYS A 33 -12.16 -11.79 7.62
C LYS A 33 -12.03 -11.37 9.08
N SER A 34 -10.99 -11.88 9.73
CA SER A 34 -10.67 -11.56 11.13
C SER A 34 -10.03 -10.18 11.27
N LEU A 35 -9.22 -9.75 10.30
CA LEU A 35 -8.48 -8.48 10.33
C LEU A 35 -8.34 -7.94 8.90
N TYR A 36 -8.64 -6.66 8.68
CA TYR A 36 -8.46 -5.97 7.40
C TYR A 36 -8.22 -4.47 7.61
N PHE A 37 -7.67 -3.78 6.61
CA PHE A 37 -7.57 -2.32 6.63
C PHE A 37 -8.53 -1.69 5.62
N ILE A 38 -8.92 -0.45 5.87
CA ILE A 38 -9.59 0.42 4.92
C ILE A 38 -8.72 1.65 4.73
N VAL A 39 -8.36 1.96 3.49
CA VAL A 39 -7.70 3.22 3.11
C VAL A 39 -8.77 4.12 2.53
N ASP A 40 -9.14 5.16 3.26
CA ASP A 40 -10.09 6.17 2.83
C ASP A 40 -9.30 7.43 2.46
N THR A 41 -9.10 7.64 1.17
CA THR A 41 -8.32 8.78 0.67
C THR A 41 -9.10 10.09 0.71
N ASP A 42 -10.44 10.03 0.78
CA ASP A 42 -11.30 11.21 0.93
C ASP A 42 -11.15 11.79 2.34
N LYS A 43 -11.23 10.92 3.35
CA LYS A 43 -11.08 11.31 4.76
C LYS A 43 -9.64 11.39 5.23
N ASN A 44 -8.67 11.06 4.37
CA ASN A 44 -7.25 10.97 4.72
C ASN A 44 -7.01 10.10 5.97
N ILE A 45 -7.55 8.89 5.99
CA ILE A 45 -7.36 7.94 7.10
C ILE A 45 -7.10 6.53 6.60
N VAL A 46 -6.34 5.77 7.40
CA VAL A 46 -6.30 4.30 7.31
C VAL A 46 -6.93 3.72 8.57
N LEU A 47 -7.88 2.81 8.41
CA LEU A 47 -8.58 2.16 9.51
C LEU A 47 -8.19 0.69 9.56
N LEU A 48 -7.67 0.23 10.69
CA LEU A 48 -7.54 -1.19 10.99
C LEU A 48 -8.83 -1.68 11.65
N LYS A 49 -9.49 -2.66 11.05
CA LYS A 49 -10.72 -3.27 11.57
C LYS A 49 -10.55 -4.77 11.78
N ALA A 50 -11.26 -5.30 12.77
CA ALA A 50 -11.44 -6.72 12.97
C ALA A 50 -12.94 -7.05 13.06
N ARG A 51 -13.43 -7.89 12.15
CA ARG A 51 -14.86 -8.28 12.09
C ARG A 51 -15.83 -7.08 12.14
N GLY A 52 -15.49 -5.98 11.46
CA GLY A 52 -16.29 -4.74 11.45
C GLY A 52 -15.99 -3.76 12.60
N ILE A 53 -15.24 -4.18 13.62
CA ILE A 53 -14.91 -3.33 14.78
C ILE A 53 -13.61 -2.55 14.49
N PRO A 54 -13.61 -1.20 14.58
CA PRO A 54 -12.38 -0.42 14.46
C PRO A 54 -11.46 -0.67 15.64
N LEU A 55 -10.22 -1.10 15.34
CA LEU A 55 -9.16 -1.32 16.32
C LEU A 55 -8.24 -0.12 16.45
N ARG A 56 -7.85 0.46 15.30
CA ARG A 56 -6.96 1.62 15.25
C ARG A 56 -7.24 2.46 14.01
N THR A 57 -7.12 3.77 14.18
CA THR A 57 -7.15 4.75 13.10
C THR A 57 -5.77 5.36 12.96
N PHE A 58 -5.24 5.37 11.74
CA PHE A 58 -4.00 6.03 11.38
C PHE A 58 -4.37 7.29 10.57
N PRO A 59 -4.23 8.49 11.15
CA PRO A 59 -4.47 9.73 10.42
C PRO A 59 -3.38 9.90 9.35
N LEU A 60 -3.80 10.20 8.12
CA LEU A 60 -2.89 10.56 7.03
C LEU A 60 -2.68 12.07 7.05
N THR A 61 -1.44 12.49 6.80
CA THR A 61 -1.12 13.88 6.47
C THR A 61 -1.50 14.21 5.03
N GLY A 62 -1.52 13.20 4.16
CA GLY A 62 -1.99 13.33 2.77
C GLY A 62 -1.98 12.00 2.03
N ALA A 63 -2.72 11.94 0.93
CA ALA A 63 -2.79 10.80 0.03
C ALA A 63 -2.74 11.29 -1.42
N GLU A 64 -1.79 10.79 -2.21
CA GLU A 64 -1.58 11.22 -3.59
C GLU A 64 -1.51 10.01 -4.53
N TRP A 65 -2.19 10.11 -5.67
CA TRP A 65 -2.13 9.08 -6.70
C TRP A 65 -1.05 9.41 -7.71
N ILE A 66 -0.23 8.41 -8.05
CA ILE A 66 0.69 8.47 -9.18
C ILE A 66 0.18 7.47 -10.23
N GLY A 67 -0.25 7.99 -11.38
CA GLY A 67 -0.98 7.26 -12.39
C GLY A 67 -2.49 7.51 -12.30
N ALA A 68 -3.30 6.69 -12.99
CA ALA A 68 -4.74 6.82 -12.94
C ALA A 68 -5.27 6.37 -11.56
N PRO A 69 -6.04 7.20 -10.84
CA PRO A 69 -6.64 6.79 -9.57
C PRO A 69 -7.66 5.66 -9.79
N LEU A 70 -7.98 4.93 -8.72
CA LEU A 70 -9.08 3.97 -8.77
C LEU A 70 -10.42 4.70 -8.97
N THR A 71 -11.23 4.24 -9.93
CA THR A 71 -12.56 4.83 -10.19
C THR A 71 -13.60 4.42 -9.14
N HIS A 72 -13.40 3.27 -8.50
CA HIS A 72 -14.36 2.65 -7.58
C HIS A 72 -13.63 2.06 -6.38
N SER A 73 -14.39 1.83 -5.30
CA SER A 73 -13.87 1.12 -4.14
C SER A 73 -13.54 -0.33 -4.50
N THR A 74 -12.33 -0.74 -4.13
CA THR A 74 -11.78 -2.03 -4.54
C THR A 74 -11.19 -2.76 -3.34
N VAL A 75 -11.55 -4.03 -3.22
CA VAL A 75 -10.98 -4.95 -2.23
C VAL A 75 -9.74 -5.60 -2.83
N LEU A 76 -8.61 -5.48 -2.14
CA LEU A 76 -7.30 -5.91 -2.57
C LEU A 76 -6.64 -6.81 -1.51
N HIS A 77 -5.72 -7.65 -1.96
CA HIS A 77 -4.96 -8.54 -1.08
C HIS A 77 -3.49 -8.15 -1.05
N LEU A 78 -3.01 -7.79 0.13
CA LEU A 78 -1.60 -7.49 0.40
C LEU A 78 -0.78 -8.76 0.17
N GLN A 79 0.17 -8.68 -0.76
CA GLN A 79 1.09 -9.77 -1.13
C GLN A 79 2.42 -9.63 -0.40
N THR A 80 3.07 -8.47 -0.60
CA THR A 80 4.40 -8.21 -0.03
C THR A 80 4.39 -6.89 0.72
N LYS A 81 5.25 -6.82 1.74
CA LYS A 81 5.54 -5.61 2.49
C LYS A 81 7.07 -5.48 2.50
N ASP A 82 7.57 -4.51 1.75
CA ASP A 82 8.99 -4.34 1.51
C ASP A 82 9.49 -3.04 2.16
N PRO A 83 10.45 -3.10 3.11
CA PRO A 83 11.06 -1.88 3.63
C PRO A 83 11.81 -1.17 2.49
N SER A 84 11.49 0.11 2.26
CA SER A 84 12.08 0.89 1.16
C SER A 84 13.53 1.31 1.47
N VAL A 85 13.89 1.25 2.76
CA VAL A 85 15.27 1.32 3.23
C VAL A 85 15.94 0.01 2.85
N SER A 86 16.78 0.02 1.80
CA SER A 86 17.75 -1.04 1.64
C SER A 86 18.56 -1.08 2.94
N PRO A 87 18.73 -2.23 3.61
CA PRO A 87 19.80 -2.33 4.59
C PRO A 87 21.05 -1.83 3.86
N LEU A 88 21.67 -0.77 4.39
CA LEU A 88 22.95 -0.32 3.88
C LEU A 88 23.81 -1.58 3.75
N PRO A 89 24.42 -1.88 2.59
CA PRO A 89 25.44 -2.90 2.58
C PRO A 89 26.47 -2.41 3.59
N ILE A 90 26.52 -3.08 4.74
CA ILE A 90 27.64 -2.96 5.65
C ILE A 90 28.78 -3.44 4.79
N SER A 91 29.54 -2.51 4.21
CA SER A 91 30.81 -2.85 3.58
C SER A 91 31.57 -3.60 4.66
N PRO A 92 31.93 -4.88 4.46
CA PRO A 92 32.78 -5.55 5.43
C PRO A 92 34.04 -4.69 5.55
N PRO A 93 34.47 -4.29 6.76
CA PRO A 93 35.75 -3.63 6.89
C PRO A 93 36.80 -4.58 6.31
N SER A 94 37.46 -4.14 5.24
CA SER A 94 38.72 -4.75 4.82
C SER A 94 39.69 -4.55 5.98
N ASP A 95 39.91 -5.63 6.73
CA ASP A 95 41.22 -6.14 7.12
C ASP A 95 41.12 -6.90 8.45
N LEU A 96 41.36 -8.20 8.32
CA LEU A 96 42.12 -9.06 9.22
C LEU A 96 42.51 -8.41 10.57
N SER A 97 41.74 -8.68 11.62
CA SER A 97 42.20 -9.32 12.86
C SER A 97 41.23 -9.11 14.02
N GLN A 98 41.01 -10.21 14.74
CA GLN A 98 40.69 -10.31 16.16
C GLN A 98 39.28 -10.00 16.69
N GLU A 99 38.86 -10.99 17.48
CA GLU A 99 37.80 -11.00 18.49
C GLU A 99 36.35 -10.81 17.98
N SER A 100 35.65 -11.94 17.86
CA SER A 100 34.19 -11.99 17.86
C SER A 100 33.63 -11.19 19.05
N PRO A 101 32.77 -10.19 18.84
CA PRO A 101 32.06 -9.54 19.93
C PRO A 101 31.06 -10.54 20.53
N PRO A 102 30.71 -10.40 21.82
CA PRO A 102 29.72 -11.25 22.48
C PRO A 102 28.39 -11.16 21.73
N GLU A 103 27.71 -12.29 21.57
CA GLU A 103 26.36 -12.37 21.00
C GLU A 103 25.48 -11.30 21.65
N ASP A 104 25.09 -10.27 20.89
CA ASP A 104 24.23 -9.21 21.38
C ASP A 104 22.96 -9.83 21.98
N PRO A 105 22.53 -9.42 23.18
CA PRO A 105 21.30 -9.93 23.77
C PRO A 105 20.15 -9.67 22.80
N ILE A 106 19.30 -10.68 22.58
CA ILE A 106 18.13 -10.61 21.70
C ILE A 106 17.29 -9.40 22.12
N THR A 107 17.49 -8.25 21.47
CA THR A 107 16.76 -7.03 21.77
C THR A 107 15.34 -7.23 21.24
N PRO A 108 14.31 -7.15 22.09
CA PRO A 108 12.94 -7.30 21.61
C PRO A 108 12.66 -6.24 20.54
N LEU A 109 12.04 -6.66 19.44
CA LEU A 109 11.67 -5.79 18.33
C LEU A 109 10.67 -4.74 18.85
N THR A 110 11.15 -3.53 19.17
CA THR A 110 10.30 -2.42 19.56
C THR A 110 9.75 -1.71 18.32
N VAL A 111 8.59 -1.05 18.45
CA VAL A 111 7.96 -0.30 17.35
C VAL A 111 8.92 0.75 16.75
N SER A 112 9.81 1.31 17.57
CA SER A 112 10.83 2.27 17.15
C SER A 112 11.84 1.72 16.14
N ASN A 113 12.02 0.40 16.06
CA ASN A 113 12.89 -0.26 15.08
C ASN A 113 12.21 -0.48 13.72
N MET A 114 10.93 -0.10 13.57
CA MET A 114 10.21 -0.29 12.31
C MET A 114 10.58 0.77 11.27
N PRO A 115 10.58 0.40 9.97
CA PRO A 115 10.82 1.35 8.90
C PRO A 115 9.68 2.37 8.83
N THR A 116 10.05 3.64 8.65
CA THR A 116 9.09 4.73 8.39
C THR A 116 8.75 4.85 6.90
N ARG A 117 9.47 4.10 6.03
CA ARG A 117 9.26 4.06 4.58
C ARG A 117 9.24 2.65 4.06
N TYR A 118 8.19 2.30 3.34
CA TYR A 118 8.00 0.95 2.83
C TYR A 118 6.95 0.93 1.72
N GLU A 119 6.95 -0.16 0.99
CA GLU A 119 6.04 -0.43 -0.11
C GLU A 119 5.15 -1.60 0.26
N LEU A 120 3.85 -1.47 -0.02
CA LEU A 120 2.86 -2.51 0.13
C LEU A 120 2.37 -2.89 -1.27
N THR A 121 2.64 -4.11 -1.70
CA THR A 121 2.28 -4.58 -3.04
C THR A 121 1.02 -5.44 -2.99
N PHE A 122 0.05 -5.14 -3.85
CA PHE A 122 -1.25 -5.82 -3.93
C PHE A 122 -1.41 -6.59 -5.25
N GLN A 123 -2.33 -7.57 -5.30
CA GLN A 123 -2.53 -8.48 -6.46
C GLN A 123 -2.96 -7.80 -7.77
N GLU A 124 -3.61 -6.63 -7.72
CA GLU A 124 -4.17 -5.95 -8.91
C GLU A 124 -3.25 -4.83 -9.45
N SER A 125 -1.92 -5.00 -9.39
CA SER A 125 -0.95 -3.97 -9.84
C SER A 125 -1.09 -2.62 -9.14
N LEU A 126 -1.59 -2.62 -7.90
CA LEU A 126 -1.56 -1.46 -7.00
C LEU A 126 -0.37 -1.60 -6.04
N THR A 127 0.42 -0.55 -5.94
CA THR A 127 1.44 -0.41 -4.89
C THR A 127 1.11 0.80 -4.02
N ILE A 128 0.98 0.57 -2.71
CA ILE A 128 0.84 1.66 -1.74
C ILE A 128 2.22 1.97 -1.17
N LEU A 129 2.64 3.22 -1.33
CA LEU A 129 3.90 3.75 -0.84
C LEU A 129 3.63 4.51 0.46
N VAL A 130 4.27 4.11 1.55
CA VAL A 130 4.13 4.82 2.83
C VAL A 130 5.39 5.63 3.10
N GLN A 131 5.22 6.91 3.41
CA GLN A 131 6.33 7.81 3.73
C GLN A 131 5.96 8.89 4.76
N PRO A 132 6.96 9.48 5.46
CA PRO A 132 6.75 10.66 6.29
C PRO A 132 6.45 11.92 5.48
N PRO A 133 5.67 12.89 6.01
CA PRO A 133 5.50 14.19 5.39
C PRO A 133 6.84 14.94 5.29
N HIS A 134 6.97 15.80 4.27
CA HIS A 134 8.16 16.59 4.00
C HIS A 134 8.43 17.61 5.13
N LEU A 135 9.25 17.27 6.12
CA LEU A 135 9.80 18.26 7.05
C LEU A 135 10.99 18.99 6.39
N PRO A 136 11.07 20.33 6.40
CA PRO A 136 12.16 21.05 5.73
C PRO A 136 13.53 20.96 6.44
N SER A 137 13.60 20.62 7.74
CA SER A 137 14.84 20.81 8.53
C SER A 137 15.60 19.54 8.95
N PHE A 138 15.04 18.33 8.78
CA PHE A 138 15.70 17.06 9.16
C PHE A 138 16.46 16.40 7.98
N TRP A 139 16.42 17.00 6.78
CA TRP A 139 16.73 16.33 5.51
C TRP A 139 18.11 16.58 4.90
N ALA A 140 18.98 17.37 5.52
CA ALA A 140 20.33 17.59 4.98
C ALA A 140 21.12 16.27 4.82
N ASN A 141 20.86 15.25 5.64
CA ASN A 141 21.49 13.93 5.54
C ASN A 141 20.63 12.84 4.88
N LEU A 142 19.33 13.08 4.63
CA LEU A 142 18.43 12.12 3.97
C LEU A 142 18.30 12.35 2.45
N GLY A 143 18.86 13.43 1.90
CA GLY A 143 18.77 13.78 0.48
C GLY A 143 19.24 12.67 -0.47
N HIS A 144 20.27 11.92 -0.09
CA HIS A 144 20.75 10.77 -0.87
C HIS A 144 19.73 9.61 -0.93
N GLN A 145 18.92 9.44 0.11
CA GLN A 145 17.88 8.40 0.13
C GLN A 145 16.60 8.82 -0.61
N ILE A 146 16.26 10.12 -0.68
CA ILE A 146 15.18 10.62 -1.56
C ILE A 146 15.53 10.34 -3.01
N ALA A 147 16.74 10.71 -3.43
CA ALA A 147 17.15 10.63 -4.83
C ALA A 147 17.12 9.18 -5.34
N GLY A 148 17.56 8.22 -4.51
CA GLY A 148 17.51 6.79 -4.84
C GLY A 148 16.10 6.20 -4.86
N TRP A 149 15.15 6.73 -4.07
CA TRP A 149 13.76 6.29 -4.07
C TRP A 149 12.96 6.88 -5.22
N GLY A 150 13.06 8.19 -5.46
CA GLY A 150 12.46 8.84 -6.62
C GLY A 150 12.93 8.22 -7.94
N ARG A 151 14.22 7.83 -8.03
CA ARG A 151 14.75 7.04 -9.16
C ARG A 151 14.17 5.64 -9.25
N ARG A 152 13.90 4.94 -8.14
CA ARG A 152 13.29 3.60 -8.16
C ARG A 152 11.83 3.63 -8.58
N VAL A 153 11.05 4.59 -8.08
CA VAL A 153 9.65 4.81 -8.50
C VAL A 153 9.62 5.20 -9.98
N THR A 154 10.41 6.20 -10.40
CA THR A 154 10.44 6.61 -11.82
C THR A 154 10.99 5.52 -12.75
N ALA A 155 12.00 4.75 -12.34
CA ALA A 155 12.49 3.61 -13.12
C ALA A 155 11.42 2.52 -13.24
N ARG A 156 10.70 2.19 -12.15
CA ARG A 156 9.61 1.21 -12.21
C ARG A 156 8.45 1.68 -13.08
N MET A 157 8.11 2.96 -13.02
CA MET A 157 7.11 3.58 -13.92
C MET A 157 7.55 3.54 -15.39
N ALA A 158 8.84 3.73 -15.66
CA ALA A 158 9.39 3.64 -17.01
C ALA A 158 9.44 2.19 -17.55
N THR A 159 9.61 1.20 -16.69
CA THR A 159 9.69 -0.22 -17.09
C THR A 159 8.34 -0.93 -17.23
N TRP A 160 7.28 -0.44 -16.59
CA TRP A 160 5.96 -1.07 -16.61
C TRP A 160 4.96 -0.17 -17.31
N GLY A 161 4.74 -0.43 -18.60
CA GLY A 161 3.85 0.36 -19.45
C GLY A 161 2.45 0.53 -18.84
N GLY A 162 2.15 1.78 -18.45
CA GLY A 162 0.81 2.38 -18.40
C GLY A 162 -0.23 1.89 -17.37
N SER A 163 -0.14 0.67 -16.82
CA SER A 163 -1.24 0.08 -16.04
C SER A 163 -0.98 -0.11 -14.55
N HIS A 164 0.24 0.16 -14.06
CA HIS A 164 0.55 0.02 -12.63
C HIS A 164 0.18 1.29 -11.87
N GLN A 165 -0.64 1.15 -10.84
CA GLN A 165 -1.14 2.26 -10.04
C GLN A 165 -0.34 2.40 -8.75
N TYR A 166 -0.05 3.64 -8.36
CA TYR A 166 0.63 3.93 -7.10
C TYR A 166 -0.21 4.88 -6.26
N LEU A 167 -0.33 4.57 -4.98
CA LEU A 167 -0.93 5.43 -3.97
C LEU A 167 0.12 5.78 -2.93
N VAL A 168 0.48 7.04 -2.84
CA VAL A 168 1.43 7.56 -1.86
C VAL A 168 0.66 8.03 -0.63
N LEU A 169 0.92 7.42 0.51
CA LEU A 169 0.38 7.79 1.81
C LEU A 169 1.45 8.51 2.61
N SER A 170 1.15 9.75 3.02
CA SER A 170 1.97 10.54 3.92
C SER A 170 1.46 10.35 5.35
N LEU A 171 2.27 9.79 6.25
CA LEU A 171 1.94 9.56 7.67
C LEU A 171 3.02 10.11 8.58
N ASP A 172 2.66 10.55 9.78
CA ASP A 172 3.65 10.82 10.81
C ASP A 172 4.56 9.59 11.06
N PRO A 173 5.88 9.75 11.34
CA PRO A 173 6.78 8.61 11.51
C PRO A 173 6.27 7.57 12.52
N ALA A 174 5.66 7.99 13.63
CA ALA A 174 5.14 7.06 14.62
C ALA A 174 3.96 6.22 14.07
N GLU A 175 3.08 6.85 13.29
CA GLU A 175 1.95 6.17 12.65
C GLU A 175 2.41 5.28 11.50
N ALA A 176 3.41 5.70 10.72
CA ALA A 176 4.01 4.87 9.68
C ALA A 176 4.62 3.58 10.27
N GLN A 177 5.34 3.69 11.38
CA GLN A 177 5.91 2.53 12.08
C GLN A 177 4.83 1.58 12.62
N ALA A 178 3.78 2.14 13.22
CA ALA A 178 2.67 1.37 13.73
C ALA A 178 1.87 0.68 12.60
N LEU A 179 1.68 1.38 11.48
CA LEU A 179 1.02 0.82 10.30
C LEU A 179 1.88 -0.29 9.68
N TYR A 180 3.21 -0.12 9.60
CA TYR A 180 4.11 -1.17 9.17
C TYR A 180 3.96 -2.42 10.03
N TRP A 181 3.89 -2.25 11.36
CA TRP A 181 3.71 -3.36 12.29
C TRP A 181 2.37 -4.07 12.08
N ALA A 182 1.29 -3.29 11.95
CA ALA A 182 -0.06 -3.82 11.76
C ALA A 182 -0.25 -4.49 10.39
N ALA A 183 0.54 -4.11 9.39
CA ALA A 183 0.47 -4.66 8.05
C ALA A 183 1.12 -6.05 7.97
N ILE A 184 0.32 -7.11 8.07
CA ILE A 184 0.78 -8.50 8.05
C ILE A 184 0.29 -9.20 6.77
N PRO A 185 1.17 -9.51 5.80
CA PRO A 185 0.76 -10.32 4.65
C PRO A 185 0.47 -11.78 5.08
N PRO A 186 -0.51 -12.47 4.46
CA PRO A 186 -1.53 -11.94 3.55
C PRO A 186 -2.65 -11.25 4.33
N MET A 187 -3.04 -10.04 3.90
CA MET A 187 -4.14 -9.30 4.52
C MET A 187 -4.99 -8.55 3.51
N THR A 188 -6.26 -8.40 3.81
CA THR A 188 -7.20 -7.71 2.92
C THR A 188 -7.21 -6.20 3.22
N CYS A 189 -7.25 -5.41 2.15
CA CYS A 189 -7.34 -3.97 2.18
C CYS A 189 -8.50 -3.52 1.30
N LEU A 190 -9.35 -2.61 1.79
CA LEU A 190 -10.33 -1.91 0.97
C LEU A 190 -9.81 -0.51 0.70
N VAL A 191 -9.65 -0.14 -0.56
CA VAL A 191 -9.28 1.23 -0.94
C VAL A 191 -10.54 1.94 -1.40
N ILE A 192 -10.86 3.05 -0.74
CA ILE A 192 -11.96 3.96 -1.10
C ILE A 192 -11.32 5.20 -1.72
N PRO A 193 -11.35 5.34 -3.06
CA PRO A 193 -10.80 6.50 -3.73
C PRO A 193 -11.63 7.74 -3.41
N GLY A 194 -10.95 8.87 -3.22
CA GLY A 194 -11.57 10.19 -3.08
C GLY A 194 -12.18 10.62 -4.40
N ASN A 195 -13.16 11.51 -4.34
CA ASN A 195 -13.80 12.01 -5.55
C ASN A 195 -12.77 12.80 -6.38
N PRO A 196 -12.54 12.46 -7.66
CA PRO A 196 -11.58 13.19 -8.50
C PRO A 196 -11.99 14.66 -8.77
N ALA A 197 -13.18 15.10 -8.32
CA ALA A 197 -13.66 16.48 -8.47
C ALA A 197 -13.12 17.45 -7.41
N ASP A 198 -12.48 16.96 -6.35
CA ASP A 198 -11.98 17.78 -5.22
C ASP A 198 -10.44 17.99 -5.25
N GLN A 199 -9.78 17.69 -6.38
CA GLN A 199 -8.34 17.91 -6.60
C GLN A 199 -8.07 19.02 -7.61
#